data_AF-A0A7S6VN55-F1
#
_entry.id   AF-A0A7S6VN55-F1
#
_cell.length_a   1.000
_cell.length_b   1.000
_cell.length_c   1.000
_cell.angle_alpha   90.00
_cell.angle_beta   90.00
_cell.angle_gamma   90.00
#
_symmetry.space_group_name_H-M   'P 1'
#
loop_
_entity.id
_entity.type
_entity.pdbx_description
1 polymer ?
#
loop_
_entity_poly.entity_id
_entity_poly.type
_entity_poly.pdbx_seq_one_letter_code
_entity_poly.pdbx_strand_id
1 'polypeptide(L)'
;MTHITKRMTQLGKVSRGLDRSHPEFKRQCIDKLARPLSKAINSVIDLEKEHEESCLRMAVARTIAIDAISMLEEKQDVKEIISVLVELIETLDGVEN
;
A
#
# COMPACT_ATOMS: atom_id res chain seq x y z
N MET A 1 5.41 -10.44 -1.07
CA MET A 1 6.13 -10.44 -2.37
C MET A 1 5.39 -11.17 -3.50
N THR A 2 4.73 -12.30 -3.27
CA THR A 2 4.00 -13.08 -4.30
C THR A 2 2.90 -12.30 -5.04
N HIS A 3 2.23 -11.36 -4.37
CA HIS A 3 1.17 -10.53 -4.98
C HIS A 3 1.71 -9.55 -6.02
N ILE A 4 2.86 -8.91 -5.75
CA ILE A 4 3.53 -7.98 -6.68
C ILE A 4 4.00 -8.72 -7.94
N THR A 5 4.62 -9.90 -7.80
CA THR A 5 5.08 -10.71 -8.94
C THR A 5 3.92 -11.15 -9.85
N LYS A 6 2.79 -11.57 -9.26
CA LYS A 6 1.60 -11.98 -10.01
C LYS A 6 0.95 -10.80 -10.75
N ARG A 7 0.95 -9.61 -10.14
CA ARG A 7 0.40 -8.37 -10.70
C ARG A 7 1.30 -7.78 -11.81
N MET A 8 2.63 -7.75 -11.60
CA MET A 8 3.62 -7.38 -12.63
C MET A 8 3.54 -8.28 -13.87
N THR A 9 3.28 -9.57 -13.66
CA THR A 9 3.05 -10.53 -14.76
C THR A 9 1.80 -10.20 -15.58
N GLN A 10 0.75 -9.66 -14.96
CA GLN A 10 -0.48 -9.25 -15.65
C GLN A 10 -0.26 -7.97 -16.47
N LEU A 11 0.43 -6.97 -15.91
CA LEU A 11 0.84 -5.76 -16.62
C LEU A 11 1.75 -6.08 -17.82
N GLY A 12 2.72 -6.98 -17.65
CA GLY A 12 3.59 -7.44 -18.74
C GLY A 12 2.87 -8.20 -19.85
N LYS A 13 1.73 -8.85 -19.56
CA LYS A 13 0.87 -9.49 -20.59
C LYS A 13 0.09 -8.45 -21.39
N VAL A 14 -0.40 -7.40 -20.73
CA VAL A 14 -1.11 -6.29 -21.40
C VAL A 14 -0.14 -5.51 -22.30
N SER A 15 1.05 -5.17 -21.80
CA SER A 15 2.10 -4.49 -22.56
C SER A 15 2.49 -5.27 -23.83
N ARG A 16 2.79 -6.58 -23.71
CA ARG A 16 3.15 -7.44 -24.86
C ARG A 16 2.00 -7.67 -25.84
N GLY A 17 0.74 -7.62 -25.37
CA GLY A 17 -0.44 -7.73 -26.23
C GLY A 17 -0.77 -6.47 -27.03
N LEU A 18 -0.27 -5.31 -26.60
CA LEU A 18 -0.46 -4.01 -27.25
C LEU A 18 0.72 -3.61 -28.16
N ASP A 19 1.91 -4.17 -27.92
CA ASP A 19 3.10 -3.93 -28.73
C ASP A 19 3.07 -4.74 -30.04
N ARG A 20 2.82 -4.05 -31.15
CA ARG A 20 2.77 -4.65 -32.51
C ARG A 20 4.11 -5.18 -33.00
N SER A 21 5.22 -4.79 -32.38
CA SER A 21 6.56 -5.25 -32.72
C SER A 21 6.98 -6.50 -31.93
N HIS A 22 6.20 -6.88 -30.91
CA HIS A 22 6.51 -8.01 -30.05
C HIS A 22 6.16 -9.36 -30.74
N PRO A 23 7.02 -10.39 -30.68
CA PRO A 23 6.77 -11.68 -31.34
C PRO A 23 5.54 -12.43 -30.80
N GLU A 24 5.08 -12.11 -29.59
CA GLU A 24 3.83 -12.64 -29.00
C GLU A 24 2.57 -11.88 -29.43
N PHE A 25 2.70 -10.81 -30.22
CA PHE A 25 1.57 -10.03 -30.72
C PHE A 25 0.67 -10.90 -31.61
N LYS A 26 -0.52 -11.21 -31.13
CA LYS A 26 -1.61 -11.76 -31.94
C LYS A 26 -2.65 -10.66 -32.10
N ARG A 27 -3.14 -10.45 -33.32
CA ARG A 27 -4.25 -9.51 -33.61
C ARG A 27 -5.51 -10.00 -32.89
N GLN A 28 -5.65 -9.67 -31.60
CA GLN A 28 -6.81 -10.00 -30.78
C GLN A 28 -7.81 -8.84 -30.86
N CYS A 29 -9.12 -9.13 -30.82
CA CYS A 29 -10.14 -8.08 -30.72
C CYS A 29 -9.85 -7.22 -29.47
N ILE A 30 -10.03 -5.91 -29.56
CA ILE A 30 -9.86 -4.95 -28.46
C ILE A 30 -10.58 -5.43 -27.19
N ASP A 31 -11.75 -6.07 -27.36
CA ASP A 31 -12.56 -6.64 -26.29
C ASP A 31 -11.86 -7.72 -25.46
N LYS A 32 -10.93 -8.49 -26.06
CA LYS A 32 -10.17 -9.53 -25.36
C LYS A 32 -9.04 -8.97 -24.49
N LEU A 33 -8.56 -7.75 -24.81
CA LEU A 33 -7.54 -7.03 -24.05
C LEU A 33 -8.15 -6.10 -22.98
N ALA A 34 -9.40 -5.67 -23.17
CA ALA A 34 -10.12 -4.82 -22.23
C ALA A 34 -10.22 -5.44 -20.82
N ARG A 35 -10.60 -6.72 -20.72
CA ARG A 35 -10.78 -7.38 -19.41
C ARG A 35 -9.48 -7.54 -18.61
N PRO A 36 -8.35 -7.98 -19.20
CA PRO A 36 -7.04 -7.95 -18.53
C PRO A 36 -6.59 -6.54 -18.14
N LEU A 37 -6.81 -5.54 -19.01
CA LEU A 37 -6.45 -4.15 -18.73
C LEU A 37 -7.25 -3.58 -17.56
N SER A 38 -8.58 -3.76 -17.52
CA SER A 38 -9.41 -3.32 -16.38
C SER A 38 -8.99 -3.98 -15.07
N LYS A 39 -8.59 -5.26 -15.08
CA LYS A 39 -8.06 -5.93 -13.89
C LYS A 39 -6.73 -5.34 -13.43
N ALA A 40 -5.85 -5.00 -14.37
CA ALA A 40 -4.58 -4.36 -14.05
C ALA A 40 -4.80 -2.96 -13.45
N ILE A 41 -5.69 -2.15 -14.05
CA ILE A 41 -6.06 -0.82 -13.55
C ILE A 41 -6.63 -0.91 -12.13
N ASN A 42 -7.61 -1.78 -11.89
CA ASN A 42 -8.18 -1.94 -10.56
C ASN A 42 -7.14 -2.37 -9.53
N SER A 43 -6.20 -3.24 -9.92
CA SER A 43 -5.11 -3.66 -9.03
C SER A 43 -4.15 -2.51 -8.68
N VAL A 44 -3.98 -1.53 -9.57
CA VAL A 44 -3.19 -0.32 -9.29
C VAL A 44 -3.96 0.59 -8.35
N ILE A 45 -5.27 0.81 -8.58
CA ILE A 45 -6.13 1.60 -7.69
C ILE A 45 -6.13 1.01 -6.26
N ASP A 46 -6.21 -0.31 -6.13
CA ASP A 46 -6.15 -0.97 -4.82
C ASP A 46 -4.78 -0.74 -4.14
N LEU A 47 -3.67 -0.77 -4.90
CA LEU A 47 -2.33 -0.47 -4.37
C LEU A 47 -2.17 0.99 -3.94
N GLU A 48 -2.73 1.92 -4.71
CA GLU A 48 -2.70 3.34 -4.36
C GLU A 48 -3.44 3.57 -3.04
N LYS A 49 -4.60 2.93 -2.84
CA LYS A 49 -5.33 2.98 -1.57
C LYS A 49 -4.55 2.36 -0.40
N GLU A 50 -4.01 1.15 -0.59
CA GLU A 50 -3.17 0.49 0.44
C GLU A 50 -1.96 1.35 0.81
N HIS A 51 -1.36 2.04 -0.18
CA HIS A 51 -0.23 2.94 0.04
C HIS A 51 -0.64 4.22 0.78
N GLU A 52 -1.73 4.87 0.38
CA GLU A 52 -2.29 6.05 1.07
C GLU A 52 -2.61 5.74 2.53
N GLU A 53 -3.24 4.60 2.79
CA GLU A 53 -3.56 4.15 4.15
C GLU A 53 -2.30 3.89 4.97
N SER A 54 -1.29 3.24 4.39
CA SER A 54 0.01 3.03 5.04
C SER A 54 0.71 4.35 5.36
N CYS A 55 0.66 5.32 4.44
CA CYS A 55 1.23 6.65 4.66
C CYS A 55 0.51 7.40 5.78
N LEU A 56 -0.82 7.30 5.85
CA LEU A 56 -1.62 7.89 6.91
C LEU A 56 -1.24 7.27 8.28
N ARG A 57 -1.17 5.94 8.37
CA ARG A 57 -0.76 5.25 9.60
C ARG A 57 0.64 5.68 10.06
N MET A 58 1.59 5.79 9.14
CA MET A 58 2.93 6.30 9.45
C MET A 58 2.91 7.75 9.96
N ALA A 59 2.06 8.60 9.39
CA ALA A 59 1.93 9.99 9.83
C ALA A 59 1.34 10.08 11.24
N VAL A 60 0.31 9.28 11.55
CA VAL A 60 -0.29 9.19 12.90
C VAL A 60 0.73 8.65 13.90
N ALA A 61 1.40 7.53 13.58
CA ALA A 61 2.44 6.94 14.42
C ALA A 61 3.58 7.95 14.72
N ARG A 62 3.98 8.74 13.72
CA ARG A 62 4.98 9.79 13.92
C ARG A 62 4.53 10.84 14.94
N THR A 63 3.27 11.26 14.89
CA THR A 63 2.71 12.22 15.85
C THR A 63 2.71 11.64 17.27
N ILE A 64 2.18 10.42 17.44
CA ILE A 64 2.15 9.72 18.74
C ILE A 64 3.56 9.56 19.32
N ALA A 65 4.56 9.24 18.49
CA ALA A 65 5.94 9.13 18.92
C ALA A 65 6.53 10.47 19.38
N ILE A 66 6.18 11.58 18.73
CA ILE A 66 6.60 12.94 19.15
C ILE A 66 5.96 13.29 20.50
N ASP A 67 4.69 12.96 20.70
CA ASP A 67 4.00 13.18 21.97
C ASP A 67 4.68 12.39 23.09
N ALA A 68 4.97 11.10 22.88
CA ALA A 68 5.70 10.28 23.86
C ALA A 68 7.09 10.84 24.21
N ILE A 69 7.84 11.35 23.21
CA ILE A 69 9.14 12.01 23.45
C ILE A 69 8.96 13.26 24.31
N SER A 70 7.94 14.08 24.01
CA SER A 70 7.69 15.32 24.74
C SER A 70 7.32 15.04 26.21
N MET A 71 6.51 14.01 26.46
CA MET A 71 6.17 13.57 27.82
C MET A 71 7.39 13.07 28.61
N LEU A 72 8.33 12.38 27.94
CA LEU A 72 9.59 11.95 28.53
C LEU A 72 10.49 13.14 28.92
N GLU A 73 10.58 14.16 28.06
CA GLU A 73 11.33 15.39 28.33
C GLU A 73 10.74 16.18 29.51
N GLU A 74 9.42 16.20 29.62
CA GLU A 74 8.69 16.85 30.71
C GLU A 74 8.68 16.05 32.02
N LYS A 75 9.25 14.84 32.04
CA LYS A 75 9.25 13.91 33.19
C LYS A 75 7.84 13.60 33.71
N GLN A 76 6.88 13.43 32.81
CA GLN A 76 5.51 13.02 33.14
C GLN A 76 5.44 11.59 33.69
N ASP A 77 4.25 11.16 34.14
CA ASP A 77 4.04 9.83 34.72
C ASP A 77 4.37 8.73 33.70
N VAL A 78 5.22 7.79 34.11
CA VAL A 78 5.62 6.62 33.33
C VAL A 78 4.41 5.82 32.83
N LYS A 79 3.30 5.79 33.56
CA LYS A 79 2.08 5.08 33.13
C LYS A 79 1.43 5.73 31.90
N GLU A 80 1.40 7.06 31.84
CA GLU A 80 0.83 7.77 30.69
C GLU A 80 1.71 7.56 29.45
N ILE A 81 3.03 7.59 29.63
CA ILE A 81 4.00 7.31 28.56
C ILE A 81 3.84 5.88 28.01
N ILE A 82 3.66 4.89 28.89
CA ILE A 82 3.41 3.50 28.47
C ILE A 82 2.11 3.42 27.65
N SER A 83 1.05 4.13 28.05
CA SER A 83 -0.22 4.13 27.30
C SER A 83 -0.04 4.65 25.87
N VAL A 84 0.67 5.76 25.70
CA VAL A 84 0.94 6.37 24.39
C VAL A 84 1.81 5.45 23.52
N LEU A 85 2.78 4.76 24.12
CA LEU A 85 3.61 3.78 23.40
C LEU A 85 2.83 2.54 22.96
N VAL A 86 1.82 2.12 23.72
CA VAL A 86 0.91 1.04 23.29
C VAL A 86 0.07 1.48 22.10
N GLU A 87 -0.50 2.69 22.14
CA GLU A 87 -1.26 3.27 21.01
C GLU A 87 -0.41 3.40 19.73
N LEU A 88 0.86 3.75 19.89
CA LEU A 88 1.84 3.78 18.79
C LEU A 88 1.99 2.39 18.13
N ILE A 89 2.12 1.34 18.94
CA ILE A 89 2.27 -0.03 18.46
C ILE A 89 0.99 -0.48 17.73
N GLU A 90 -0.18 -0.25 18.31
CA GLU A 90 -1.48 -0.58 17.69
C GLU A 90 -1.65 0.11 16.33
N THR A 91 -1.29 1.40 16.25
CA THR A 91 -1.33 2.19 15.01
C THR A 91 -0.41 1.60 13.93
N LEU A 92 0.80 1.16 14.31
CA LEU A 92 1.77 0.56 13.38
C LEU A 92 1.34 -0.85 12.93
N ASP A 93 0.78 -1.64 13.83
CA ASP A 93 0.24 -2.97 13.54
C ASP A 93 -1.02 -2.90 12.67
N GLY A 94 -1.66 -1.73 12.57
CA GLY A 94 -2.89 -1.55 11.81
C GLY A 94 -4.09 -2.23 12.47
N VAL A 95 -4.08 -2.31 13.79
CA VAL A 95 -5.22 -2.80 14.57
C VAL A 95 -6.24 -1.67 14.63
N GLU A 96 -7.40 -1.85 13.98
CA GLU A 96 -8.53 -0.92 14.11
C GLU A 96 -9.11 -1.03 15.53
N ASN A 97 -9.12 0.09 16.26
CA ASN A 97 -9.85 0.26 17.53
C ASN A 97 -11.33 0.61 17.29
#